data_AF-A0A3C1GUF3-F1
#
_entry.id   AF-A0A3C1GUF3-F1
#
_cell.length_a   1.000
_cell.length_b   1.000
_cell.length_c   1.000
_cell.angle_alpha   90.00
_cell.angle_beta   90.00
_cell.angle_gamma   90.00
#
_symmetry.space_group_name_H-M   'P 1'
#
loop_
_entity.id
_entity.type
_entity.pdbx_description
1 polymer ?
#
loop_
_entity_poly.entity_id
_entity_poly.type
_entity_poly.pdbx_seq_one_letter_code
_entity_poly.pdbx_strand_id
1 'polypeptide(L)'
;NQKHLGNTQPKFLWIPALLTVLLIIWMRPAPIEPLPVPPVQSAVPVEAAPETPTPTDATNPAIAAADSTGEAVTVSANDAVMSVVQAKCATCHMAQPTQQGFNAPPAGIILQTPEDMKTHQAKVVTAVQTGYMPLGNITQLTDEERAQIVAYAAGL
;
A
#
# COMPACT_ATOMS: atom_id res chain seq x y z
N ASN A 1 -48.00 -0.14 -35.57
CA ASN A 1 -46.97 -0.25 -36.64
C ASN A 1 -45.93 -1.28 -36.23
N GLN A 2 -46.23 -2.58 -36.33
CA GLN A 2 -45.34 -3.69 -35.90
C GLN A 2 -44.50 -4.28 -37.06
N LYS A 3 -44.20 -3.48 -38.08
CA LYS A 3 -43.53 -3.94 -39.32
C LYS A 3 -42.00 -4.05 -39.21
N HIS A 4 -41.43 -3.87 -38.01
CA HIS A 4 -39.99 -3.92 -37.77
C HIS A 4 -39.50 -5.10 -36.93
N LEU A 5 -40.36 -6.06 -36.54
CA LEU A 5 -39.88 -7.33 -35.96
C LEU A 5 -39.41 -8.29 -37.07
N GLY A 6 -38.58 -7.77 -37.98
CA GLY A 6 -37.88 -8.56 -38.97
C GLY A 6 -36.74 -9.30 -38.29
N ASN A 7 -37.01 -10.55 -37.92
CA ASN A 7 -36.05 -11.66 -37.85
C ASN A 7 -34.58 -11.25 -37.67
N THR A 8 -34.22 -10.64 -36.55
CA THR A 8 -32.80 -10.58 -36.15
C THR A 8 -32.40 -12.01 -35.83
N GLN A 9 -31.78 -12.69 -36.78
CA GLN A 9 -31.30 -14.05 -36.54
C GLN A 9 -30.42 -14.02 -35.29
N PRO A 10 -30.71 -14.80 -34.24
CA PRO A 10 -29.97 -14.75 -32.97
C PRO A 10 -28.47 -15.02 -33.16
N LYS A 11 -28.11 -15.66 -34.29
CA LYS A 11 -26.74 -15.87 -34.76
C LYS A 11 -25.93 -14.58 -34.87
N PHE A 12 -26.50 -13.47 -35.35
CA PHE A 12 -25.75 -12.21 -35.51
C PHE A 12 -25.34 -11.60 -34.16
N LEU A 13 -26.07 -11.89 -33.08
CA LEU A 13 -25.70 -11.45 -31.73
C LEU A 13 -24.75 -12.42 -31.03
N TRP A 14 -24.85 -13.72 -31.32
CA TRP A 14 -24.01 -14.74 -30.69
C TRP A 14 -22.63 -14.88 -31.33
N ILE A 15 -22.48 -14.60 -32.63
CA ILE A 15 -21.18 -14.62 -33.32
C ILE A 15 -20.17 -13.65 -32.70
N PRO A 16 -20.47 -12.34 -32.50
CA PRO A 16 -19.52 -11.43 -31.87
C PRO A 16 -19.28 -11.79 -30.40
N ALA A 17 -20.28 -12.29 -29.67
CA ALA A 17 -20.13 -12.73 -28.29
C ALA A 17 -19.20 -13.95 -28.14
N LEU A 18 -19.29 -14.92 -29.07
CA LEU A 18 -18.39 -16.08 -29.07
C LEU A 18 -16.97 -15.68 -29.47
N LEU A 19 -16.81 -14.76 -30.44
CA LEU A 19 -15.50 -14.25 -30.83
C LEU A 19 -14.80 -13.50 -29.70
N THR A 20 -15.51 -12.67 -28.93
CA THR A 20 -14.92 -11.96 -27.79
C THR A 20 -14.49 -12.91 -26.68
N VAL A 21 -15.31 -13.92 -26.35
CA VAL A 21 -14.93 -14.95 -25.36
C VAL A 21 -13.71 -15.74 -25.81
N LEU A 22 -13.62 -16.10 -27.09
CA LEU A 22 -12.48 -16.84 -27.64
C LEU A 22 -11.20 -16.01 -27.64
N LEU A 23 -11.28 -14.70 -27.92
CA LEU A 23 -10.16 -13.77 -27.79
C LEU A 23 -9.65 -13.67 -26.35
N ILE A 24 -10.57 -13.58 -25.37
CA ILE A 24 -10.20 -13.51 -23.94
C ILE A 24 -9.49 -14.79 -23.49
N ILE A 25 -9.95 -15.97 -23.96
CA ILE A 25 -9.29 -17.24 -23.67
C ILE A 25 -7.89 -17.31 -24.29
N TRP A 26 -7.72 -16.83 -25.53
CA TRP A 26 -6.43 -16.82 -26.21
C TRP A 26 -5.43 -15.81 -25.60
N MET A 27 -5.94 -14.69 -25.07
CA MET A 27 -5.13 -13.69 -24.36
C MET A 27 -4.84 -14.03 -22.89
N ARG A 28 -5.32 -15.18 -22.36
CA ARG A 28 -5.00 -15.55 -20.98
C ARG A 28 -3.49 -15.86 -20.87
N PRO A 29 -2.73 -15.12 -20.04
CA PRO A 29 -1.34 -15.43 -19.78
C PRO A 29 -1.23 -16.81 -19.10
N ALA A 30 -0.15 -17.52 -19.38
CA ALA A 30 0.11 -18.84 -18.81
C ALA A 30 0.07 -18.80 -17.27
N PRO A 31 -0.44 -19.86 -16.60
CA PRO A 31 -0.40 -19.96 -15.16
C PRO A 31 1.04 -19.79 -14.65
N ILE A 32 1.23 -18.92 -13.66
CA ILE A 32 2.53 -18.75 -13.01
C ILE A 32 2.73 -19.98 -12.13
N GLU A 33 3.57 -20.92 -12.57
CA GLU A 33 3.95 -22.07 -11.76
C GLU A 33 4.77 -21.59 -10.54
N PRO A 34 4.35 -21.92 -9.30
CA PRO A 34 5.14 -21.58 -8.13
C PRO A 34 6.46 -22.34 -8.17
N LEU A 35 7.56 -21.61 -7.99
CA LEU A 35 8.89 -22.20 -7.84
C LEU A 35 8.87 -23.20 -6.65
N PRO A 36 9.62 -24.31 -6.75
CA PRO A 36 9.69 -25.30 -5.68
C PRO A 36 10.20 -24.65 -4.39
N VAL A 37 9.35 -24.59 -3.38
CA VAL A 37 9.75 -24.20 -2.03
C VAL A 37 10.62 -25.32 -1.45
N PRO A 38 11.83 -25.01 -0.93
CA PRO A 38 12.63 -26.03 -0.24
C PRO A 38 11.87 -26.54 1.00
N PRO A 39 12.06 -27.81 1.39
CA PRO A 39 11.37 -28.38 2.54
C PRO A 39 11.79 -27.63 3.81
N VAL A 40 10.83 -26.96 4.44
CA VAL A 40 10.93 -26.50 5.82
C VAL A 40 11.09 -27.74 6.69
N GLN A 41 12.28 -27.92 7.26
CA GLN A 41 12.54 -28.93 8.26
C GLN A 41 11.56 -28.74 9.41
N SER A 42 10.82 -29.81 9.70
CA SER A 42 9.89 -29.90 10.81
C SER A 42 10.58 -29.47 12.11
N ALA A 43 9.99 -28.46 12.75
CA ALA A 43 10.33 -28.10 14.11
C ALA A 43 10.19 -29.35 15.00
N VAL A 44 11.29 -29.70 15.66
CA VAL A 44 11.38 -30.68 16.74
C VAL A 44 10.37 -30.35 17.85
N PRO A 45 9.66 -31.35 18.39
CA PRO A 45 8.74 -31.14 19.49
C PRO A 45 9.54 -30.91 20.78
N VAL A 46 9.36 -29.74 21.41
CA VAL A 46 9.81 -29.53 22.78
C VAL A 46 8.75 -30.13 23.71
N GLU A 47 9.06 -31.35 24.12
CA GLU A 47 8.53 -32.09 25.25
C GLU A 47 8.32 -31.16 26.46
N ALA A 48 7.12 -31.21 27.02
CA ALA A 48 6.76 -30.57 28.26
C ALA A 48 7.41 -31.30 29.45
N ALA A 49 8.14 -30.56 30.29
CA ALA A 49 8.39 -30.95 31.67
C ALA A 49 8.39 -29.67 32.56
N PRO A 50 7.69 -29.68 33.70
CA PRO A 50 7.49 -28.50 34.55
C PRO A 50 8.57 -28.43 35.62
N GLU A 51 9.23 -27.29 35.78
CA GLU A 51 9.96 -26.98 37.00
C GLU A 51 9.69 -25.54 37.46
N THR A 52 9.06 -25.46 38.63
CA THR A 52 8.90 -24.25 39.43
C THR A 52 10.28 -23.84 39.98
N PRO A 53 10.56 -22.54 40.09
CA PRO A 53 10.75 -22.04 41.46
C PRO A 53 10.12 -20.67 41.73
N THR A 54 9.46 -20.63 42.89
CA THR A 54 9.29 -19.55 43.89
C THR A 54 9.70 -18.10 43.55
N PRO A 55 8.84 -17.10 43.87
CA PRO A 55 9.20 -15.70 43.83
C PRO A 55 9.97 -15.32 45.11
N THR A 56 11.11 -14.66 44.97
CA THR A 56 11.77 -13.95 46.08
C THR A 56 12.00 -12.52 45.63
N ASP A 57 11.12 -11.67 46.16
CA ASP A 57 11.45 -10.41 46.84
C ASP A 57 12.65 -9.60 46.29
N ALA A 58 12.36 -8.43 45.72
CA ALA A 58 12.97 -7.15 46.12
C ALA A 58 12.62 -6.03 45.13
N THR A 59 11.76 -5.12 45.60
CA THR A 59 12.01 -3.68 45.57
C THR A 59 12.21 -2.98 44.22
N ASN A 60 11.13 -2.37 43.74
CA ASN A 60 11.17 -0.98 43.29
C ASN A 60 10.91 -0.11 44.53
N PRO A 61 11.62 1.03 44.74
CA PRO A 61 10.97 2.26 44.35
C PRO A 61 11.92 3.38 43.85
N ALA A 62 11.51 3.94 42.71
CA ALA A 62 11.05 5.32 42.59
C ALA A 62 12.07 6.48 42.44
N ILE A 63 11.75 7.31 41.43
CA ILE A 63 11.96 8.76 41.28
C ILE A 63 13.40 9.25 41.13
N ALA A 64 13.71 9.68 39.90
CA ALA A 64 14.50 10.89 39.68
C ALA A 64 13.82 11.70 38.57
N ALA A 65 13.15 12.77 39.00
CA ALA A 65 12.87 13.90 38.13
C ALA A 65 14.21 14.51 37.71
N ALA A 66 14.41 14.66 36.41
CA ALA A 66 15.39 15.58 35.85
C ALA A 66 14.69 16.37 34.76
N ASP A 67 14.37 17.60 35.14
CA ASP A 67 14.12 18.74 34.28
C ASP A 67 15.20 18.82 33.19
N SER A 68 14.77 18.83 31.94
CA SER A 68 15.54 19.40 30.83
C SER A 68 14.53 19.88 29.81
N THR A 69 14.21 21.17 29.97
CA THR A 69 14.04 22.16 28.91
C THR A 69 13.72 21.56 27.55
N GLY A 70 12.49 21.79 27.11
CA GLY A 70 12.05 21.47 25.75
C GLY A 70 13.05 22.01 24.74
N GLU A 71 13.84 21.10 24.19
CA GLU A 71 14.43 21.28 22.89
C GLU A 71 13.25 21.23 21.93
N ALA A 72 12.79 22.39 21.50
CA ALA A 72 11.89 22.48 20.37
C ALA A 72 12.65 21.89 19.19
N VAL A 73 12.46 20.59 18.97
CA VAL A 73 12.93 19.89 17.78
C VAL A 73 12.31 20.64 16.63
N THR A 74 13.11 21.48 15.97
CA THR A 74 12.73 22.12 14.72
C THR A 74 12.68 21.02 13.69
N VAL A 75 11.52 20.37 13.58
CA VAL A 75 11.23 19.44 12.48
C VAL A 75 11.44 20.22 11.19
N SER A 76 12.35 19.76 10.34
CA SER A 76 12.58 20.41 9.05
C SER A 76 11.27 20.40 8.26
N ALA A 77 11.02 21.42 7.44
CA ALA A 77 9.82 21.44 6.59
C ALA A 77 9.72 20.16 5.72
N ASN A 78 10.87 19.59 5.31
CA ASN A 78 10.92 18.34 4.58
C ASN A 78 10.46 17.14 5.42
N ASP A 79 10.85 17.09 6.70
CA ASP A 79 10.46 16.02 7.63
C ASP A 79 8.95 16.07 7.92
N ALA A 80 8.38 17.27 8.00
CA ALA A 80 6.94 17.47 8.15
C ALA A 80 6.17 16.94 6.92
N VAL A 81 6.62 17.24 5.70
CA VAL A 81 5.99 16.71 4.49
C VAL A 81 6.13 15.20 4.39
N MET A 82 7.30 14.64 4.71
CA MET A 82 7.49 13.19 4.73
C MET A 82 6.62 12.49 5.77
N SER A 83 6.31 13.14 6.89
CA SER A 83 5.36 12.61 7.87
C SER A 83 3.95 12.50 7.29
N VAL A 84 3.51 13.49 6.51
CA VAL A 84 2.24 13.43 5.78
C VAL A 84 2.26 12.32 4.73
N VAL A 85 3.35 12.20 3.96
CA VAL A 85 3.50 11.14 2.95
C VAL A 85 3.42 9.75 3.59
N GLN A 86 4.06 9.56 4.74
CA GLN A 86 4.02 8.30 5.48
C GLN A 86 2.59 7.99 5.98
N ALA A 87 1.84 9.00 6.41
CA ALA A 87 0.47 8.82 6.91
C ALA A 87 -0.57 8.64 5.78
N LYS A 88 -0.37 9.30 4.64
CA LYS A 88 -1.41 9.45 3.59
C LYS A 88 -1.13 8.64 2.32
N CYS A 89 0.12 8.30 2.05
CA CYS A 89 0.54 7.64 0.82
C CYS A 89 1.14 6.25 1.08
N ALA A 90 2.01 6.13 2.09
CA ALA A 90 2.71 4.88 2.37
C ALA A 90 1.78 3.74 2.81
N THR A 91 0.55 4.02 3.27
CA THR A 91 -0.45 2.99 3.59
C THR A 91 -0.74 2.05 2.40
N CYS A 92 -0.65 2.57 1.17
CA CYS A 92 -0.73 1.80 -0.07
C CYS A 92 0.63 1.65 -0.77
N HIS A 93 1.47 2.69 -0.72
CA HIS A 93 2.73 2.79 -1.47
C HIS A 93 3.96 2.46 -0.61
N MET A 94 3.91 1.38 0.16
CA MET A 94 5.07 0.86 0.88
C MET A 94 5.39 -0.56 0.42
N ALA A 95 6.59 -1.05 0.74
CA ALA A 95 6.99 -2.42 0.40
C ALA A 95 6.00 -3.48 0.91
N GLN A 96 5.33 -3.22 2.04
CA GLN A 96 4.32 -4.08 2.65
C GLN A 96 3.06 -3.26 3.01
N PRO A 97 2.14 -3.02 2.07
CA PRO A 97 0.99 -2.15 2.30
C PRO A 97 0.14 -2.57 3.49
N THR A 98 -0.42 -1.57 4.19
CA THR A 98 -1.32 -1.79 5.32
C THR A 98 -2.78 -1.56 4.94
N GLN A 99 -3.04 -0.85 3.84
CA GLN A 99 -4.38 -0.61 3.35
C GLN A 99 -5.02 -1.89 2.82
N GLN A 100 -6.20 -2.22 3.33
CA GLN A 100 -7.00 -3.36 2.88
C GLN A 100 -7.22 -3.32 1.36
N GLY A 101 -7.07 -4.48 0.71
CA GLY A 101 -7.17 -4.62 -0.74
C GLY A 101 -5.85 -4.43 -1.50
N PHE A 102 -4.75 -4.09 -0.83
CA PHE A 102 -3.42 -3.99 -1.43
C PHE A 102 -2.46 -5.00 -0.79
N ASN A 103 -2.01 -5.99 -1.58
CA ASN A 103 -0.96 -6.95 -1.16
C ASN A 103 0.45 -6.54 -1.63
N ALA A 104 0.54 -5.50 -2.47
CA ALA A 104 1.76 -4.95 -3.03
C ALA A 104 1.53 -3.47 -3.40
N PRO A 105 2.58 -2.64 -3.46
CA PRO A 105 2.44 -1.24 -3.81
C PRO A 105 1.86 -1.08 -5.23
N PRO A 106 0.86 -0.20 -5.43
CA PRO A 106 0.29 0.05 -6.75
C PRO A 106 1.37 0.49 -7.75
N ALA A 107 1.35 -0.13 -8.93
CA ALA A 107 2.34 0.10 -9.99
C ALA A 107 3.82 -0.11 -9.56
N GLY A 108 4.06 -0.81 -8.44
CA GLY A 108 5.39 -1.01 -7.89
C GLY A 108 6.03 0.25 -7.31
N ILE A 109 5.25 1.31 -7.07
CA ILE A 109 5.75 2.60 -6.56
C ILE A 109 5.81 2.55 -5.03
N ILE A 110 7.01 2.67 -4.49
CA ILE A 110 7.26 2.80 -3.05
C ILE A 110 7.48 4.27 -2.73
N LEU A 111 7.01 4.76 -1.59
CA LEU A 111 7.10 6.16 -1.12
C LEU A 111 7.38 6.20 0.39
N GLN A 112 8.43 5.52 0.85
CA GLN A 112 8.80 5.44 2.27
C GLN A 112 9.89 6.45 2.64
N THR A 113 10.70 6.85 1.66
CA THR A 113 11.85 7.73 1.85
C THR A 113 11.81 8.93 0.88
N PRO A 114 12.55 10.01 1.18
CA PRO A 114 12.79 11.09 0.23
C PRO A 114 13.37 10.60 -1.11
N GLU A 115 14.26 9.61 -1.08
CA GLU A 115 14.87 9.00 -2.26
C GLU A 115 13.84 8.27 -3.12
N ASP A 116 12.89 7.57 -2.50
CA ASP A 116 11.77 6.94 -3.20
C ASP A 116 10.88 7.99 -3.89
N MET A 117 10.57 9.08 -3.17
CA MET A 117 9.79 10.18 -3.74
C MET A 117 10.49 10.83 -4.92
N LYS A 118 11.80 11.06 -4.82
CA LYS A 118 12.62 11.60 -5.91
C LYS A 118 12.61 10.69 -7.14
N THR A 119 12.75 9.38 -6.92
CA THR A 119 12.69 8.36 -7.99
C THR A 119 11.37 8.40 -8.76
N HIS A 120 10.28 8.80 -8.10
CA HIS A 120 8.93 8.83 -8.67
C HIS A 120 8.32 10.23 -8.82
N GLN A 121 9.12 11.29 -8.70
CA GLN A 121 8.61 12.65 -8.49
C GLN A 121 7.61 13.12 -9.53
N ALA A 122 7.88 12.87 -10.82
CA ALA A 122 7.00 13.29 -11.92
C ALA A 122 5.61 12.63 -11.84
N LYS A 123 5.57 11.35 -11.43
CA LYS A 123 4.31 10.60 -11.24
C LYS A 123 3.58 11.07 -9.99
N VAL A 124 4.31 11.28 -8.89
CA VAL A 124 3.74 11.80 -7.63
C VAL A 124 3.10 13.16 -7.85
N VAL A 125 3.83 14.11 -8.44
CA VAL A 125 3.32 15.47 -8.73
C VAL A 125 2.04 15.39 -9.55
N THR A 126 2.05 14.63 -10.65
CA THR A 126 0.88 14.51 -11.52
C THR A 126 -0.31 13.89 -10.79
N ALA A 127 -0.10 12.80 -10.07
CA ALA A 127 -1.18 12.06 -9.40
C ALA A 127 -1.79 12.86 -8.23
N VAL A 128 -0.95 13.56 -7.46
CA VAL A 128 -1.40 14.36 -6.31
C VAL A 128 -2.05 15.66 -6.77
N GLN A 129 -1.49 16.34 -7.78
CA GLN A 129 -2.00 17.61 -8.30
C GLN A 129 -3.35 17.45 -9.01
N THR A 130 -3.56 16.35 -9.74
CA THR A 130 -4.84 16.06 -10.40
C THR A 130 -5.94 15.59 -9.45
N GLY A 131 -5.60 15.32 -8.17
CA GLY A 131 -6.52 14.70 -7.22
C GLY A 131 -6.79 13.22 -7.49
N TYR A 132 -6.10 12.61 -8.45
CA TYR A 132 -6.21 11.18 -8.72
C TYR A 132 -5.77 10.34 -7.52
N MET A 133 -4.73 10.80 -6.82
CA MET A 133 -4.26 10.23 -5.57
C MET A 133 -4.44 11.19 -4.40
N PRO A 134 -4.82 10.69 -3.21
CA PRO A 134 -5.20 9.29 -2.92
C PRO A 134 -6.54 8.90 -3.57
N LEU A 135 -6.70 7.62 -3.93
CA LEU A 135 -7.93 7.11 -4.55
C LEU A 135 -9.15 7.46 -3.69
N GLY A 136 -10.11 8.19 -4.25
CA GLY A 136 -11.31 8.65 -3.53
C GLY A 136 -11.03 9.47 -2.27
N ASN A 137 -9.81 10.00 -2.13
CA ASN A 137 -9.29 10.67 -0.94
C ASN A 137 -9.51 9.89 0.38
N ILE A 138 -9.37 8.56 0.36
CA ILE A 138 -9.64 7.70 1.54
C ILE A 138 -8.79 8.03 2.77
N THR A 139 -7.59 8.59 2.58
CA THR A 139 -6.71 9.01 3.66
C THR A 139 -6.96 10.45 4.12
N GLN A 140 -7.96 11.12 3.55
CA GLN A 140 -8.35 12.50 3.87
C GLN A 140 -7.17 13.46 3.74
N LEU A 141 -6.49 13.43 2.58
CA LEU A 141 -5.46 14.40 2.25
C LEU A 141 -6.12 15.76 2.01
N THR A 142 -5.74 16.77 2.79
CA THR A 142 -6.26 18.13 2.64
C THR A 142 -5.61 18.84 1.45
N ASP A 143 -6.20 19.96 1.02
CA ASP A 143 -5.64 20.73 -0.09
C ASP A 143 -4.32 21.41 0.28
N GLU A 144 -4.15 21.79 1.55
CA GLU A 144 -2.89 22.31 2.08
C GLU A 144 -1.80 21.23 2.08
N GLU A 145 -2.11 20.02 2.58
CA GLU A 145 -1.20 18.88 2.56
C GLU A 145 -0.82 18.51 1.12
N ARG A 146 -1.80 18.51 0.21
CA ARG A 146 -1.60 18.26 -1.22
C ARG A 146 -0.64 19.26 -1.84
N ALA A 147 -0.84 20.55 -1.59
CA ALA A 147 0.02 21.61 -2.10
C ALA A 147 1.46 21.46 -1.58
N GLN A 148 1.62 21.13 -0.30
CA GLN A 148 2.95 20.90 0.31
C GLN A 148 3.67 19.71 -0.33
N ILE A 149 2.97 18.58 -0.54
CA ILE A 149 3.55 17.40 -1.19
C ILE A 149 3.96 17.70 -2.63
N VAL A 150 3.12 18.42 -3.40
CA VAL A 150 3.44 18.80 -4.79
C VAL A 150 4.65 19.72 -4.84
N ALA A 151 4.70 20.74 -3.97
CA ALA A 151 5.83 21.67 -3.91
C ALA A 151 7.13 20.95 -3.52
N TYR A 152 7.06 20.06 -2.52
CA TYR A 152 8.19 19.24 -2.09
C TYR A 152 8.67 18.33 -3.22
N ALA A 153 7.78 17.53 -3.82
CA ALA A 153 8.13 16.59 -4.88
C ALA A 153 8.65 17.29 -6.15
N ALA A 154 8.18 18.50 -6.45
CA ALA A 154 8.71 19.30 -7.56
C ALA A 154 10.12 19.87 -7.30
N GLY A 155 10.54 19.95 -6.03
CA GLY A 155 11.86 20.45 -5.61
C GLY A 155 12.90 19.37 -5.34
N LEU A 156 12.55 18.08 -5.43
CA LEU A 156 13.47 16.94 -5.32
C LEU A 156 14.32 16.75 -6.59
#